data_AF-A0A2N7FGK6-F1
#
_entry.id   AF-A0A2N7FGK6-F1
#
_cell.length_a   1.000
_cell.length_b   1.000
_cell.length_c   1.000
_cell.angle_alpha   90.00
_cell.angle_beta   90.00
_cell.angle_gamma   90.00
#
_symmetry.space_group_name_H-M   'P 1'
#
loop_
_entity.id
_entity.type
_entity.pdbx_description
1 polymer ?
#
loop_
_entity_poly.entity_id
_entity_poly.type
_entity_poly.pdbx_seq_one_letter_code
_entity_poly.pdbx_strand_id
1 'polypeptide(L)'
;MNTPAFDRISRVLAYIHANLSSTLSLEDVAKQSCWSRWQLQRVFQAETGLTVANYVRELKLSQAAEYLLDGKERVIDIALGLGFNSEISFSRSFKQMFGASPSQYRKAGKRVGLRKPIQVSDMTSAAEKGVLSFVEVRIDERESFLVKGMTSEISGLFSLTQDFAEKVPQLWSRLEQEVTIPNDNVLQFIGVVDLTQSCFDGTNIHYWAGVELHDGISIPQLSSIISDRLKVLTIPKQTYAVVKHCGPIENLRHTLSWFVLNWLPSSGYRGVDGYELEVYPFGYQAHASDAEMEYWVPIIKS
;
A
#
# COMPACT_ATOMS: atom_id res chain seq x y z
N MET A 1 4.91 -23.77 -5.38
CA MET A 1 4.36 -24.57 -6.50
C MET A 1 3.21 -23.78 -7.08
N ASN A 2 3.36 -23.25 -8.30
CA ASN A 2 2.30 -22.50 -8.96
C ASN A 2 1.17 -23.45 -9.30
N THR A 3 -0.04 -23.14 -8.82
CA THR A 3 -1.20 -23.99 -9.06
C THR A 3 -1.77 -23.66 -10.45
N PRO A 4 -2.41 -24.63 -11.13
CA PRO A 4 -3.15 -24.33 -12.36
C PRO A 4 -4.26 -23.28 -12.18
N ALA A 5 -4.70 -23.04 -10.93
CA ALA A 5 -5.62 -21.97 -10.58
C ALA A 5 -4.94 -20.60 -10.66
N PHE A 6 -3.70 -20.48 -10.16
CA PHE A 6 -2.91 -19.25 -10.24
C PHE A 6 -2.73 -18.78 -11.70
N ASP A 7 -2.30 -19.67 -12.60
CA ASP A 7 -2.10 -19.34 -14.02
C ASP A 7 -3.40 -18.89 -14.72
N ARG A 8 -4.54 -19.44 -14.31
CA ARG A 8 -5.86 -19.03 -14.80
C ARG A 8 -6.24 -17.64 -14.29
N ILE A 9 -5.97 -17.33 -13.03
CA ILE A 9 -6.22 -15.99 -12.47
C ILE A 9 -5.31 -14.96 -13.14
N SER A 10 -4.03 -15.26 -13.36
CA SER A 10 -3.11 -14.37 -14.08
C SER A 10 -3.62 -14.03 -15.48
N ARG A 11 -4.16 -15.00 -16.22
CA ARG A 11 -4.82 -14.75 -17.53
C ARG A 11 -6.08 -13.89 -17.40
N VAL A 12 -6.89 -14.12 -16.38
CA VAL A 12 -8.08 -13.30 -16.09
C VAL A 12 -7.68 -11.85 -15.80
N LEU A 13 -6.67 -11.63 -14.97
CA LEU A 13 -6.15 -10.29 -14.66
C LEU A 13 -5.66 -9.58 -15.92
N ALA A 14 -4.83 -10.25 -16.73
CA ALA A 14 -4.35 -9.70 -17.99
C ALA A 14 -5.49 -9.30 -18.95
N TYR A 15 -6.52 -10.15 -19.05
CA TYR A 15 -7.70 -9.84 -19.86
C TYR A 15 -8.47 -8.62 -19.32
N ILE A 16 -8.66 -8.53 -18.00
CA ILE A 16 -9.31 -7.39 -17.37
C ILE A 16 -8.53 -6.11 -17.68
N HIS A 17 -7.21 -6.10 -17.47
CA HIS A 17 -6.36 -4.92 -17.67
C HIS A 17 -6.41 -4.41 -19.11
N ALA A 18 -6.39 -5.32 -20.08
CA ALA A 18 -6.46 -4.99 -21.50
C ALA A 18 -7.83 -4.43 -21.94
N ASN A 19 -8.89 -4.63 -21.14
CA ASN A 19 -10.26 -4.30 -21.49
C ASN A 19 -10.94 -3.34 -20.49
N LEU A 20 -10.18 -2.64 -19.64
CA LEU A 20 -10.75 -1.76 -18.61
C LEU A 20 -11.62 -0.64 -19.17
N SER A 21 -11.40 -0.16 -20.38
CA SER A 21 -12.21 0.90 -20.99
C SER A 21 -13.56 0.43 -21.53
N SER A 22 -13.78 -0.88 -21.67
CA SER A 22 -15.01 -1.44 -22.22
C SER A 22 -16.01 -1.88 -21.13
N THR A 23 -17.23 -2.20 -21.56
CA THR A 23 -18.23 -2.83 -20.70
C THR A 23 -17.89 -4.33 -20.54
N LEU A 24 -17.11 -4.66 -19.51
CA LEU A 24 -16.75 -6.02 -19.15
C LEU A 24 -17.90 -6.72 -18.40
N SER A 25 -18.48 -7.77 -18.99
CA SER A 25 -19.41 -8.64 -18.27
C SER A 25 -18.64 -9.75 -17.52
N LEU A 26 -19.19 -10.24 -16.40
CA LEU A 26 -18.61 -11.38 -15.68
C LEU A 26 -18.56 -12.65 -16.56
N GLU A 27 -19.44 -12.76 -17.55
CA GLU A 27 -19.44 -13.87 -18.50
C GLU A 27 -18.22 -13.81 -19.43
N ASP A 28 -17.86 -12.63 -19.93
CA ASP A 28 -16.71 -12.45 -20.81
C ASP A 28 -15.40 -12.75 -20.08
N VAL A 29 -15.32 -12.39 -18.80
CA VAL A 29 -14.17 -12.72 -17.94
C VAL A 29 -14.10 -14.23 -17.66
N ALA A 30 -15.24 -14.88 -17.38
CA ALA A 30 -15.28 -16.32 -17.11
C ALA A 30 -14.84 -17.19 -18.30
N LYS A 31 -15.09 -16.72 -19.54
CA LYS A 31 -14.61 -17.38 -20.77
C LYS A 31 -13.07 -17.51 -20.83
N GLN A 32 -12.32 -16.71 -20.06
CA GLN A 32 -10.85 -16.73 -20.06
C GLN A 32 -10.23 -17.78 -19.13
N SER A 33 -10.99 -18.31 -18.15
CA SER A 33 -10.45 -19.17 -17.09
C SER A 33 -10.90 -20.63 -17.15
N CYS A 34 -11.73 -20.98 -18.14
CA CYS A 34 -12.45 -22.27 -18.23
C CYS A 34 -13.30 -22.59 -16.98
N TRP A 35 -13.72 -21.56 -16.23
CA TRP A 35 -14.56 -21.70 -15.05
C TRP A 35 -15.95 -21.14 -15.32
N SER A 36 -16.96 -21.69 -14.65
CA SER A 36 -18.26 -21.02 -14.58
C SER A 36 -18.13 -19.69 -13.84
N ARG A 37 -19.09 -18.78 -14.01
CA ARG A 37 -19.14 -17.49 -13.29
C ARG A 37 -18.98 -17.66 -11.78
N TRP A 38 -19.64 -18.67 -11.20
CA TRP A 38 -19.61 -18.95 -9.77
C TRP A 38 -18.23 -19.48 -9.31
N GLN A 39 -17.63 -20.38 -10.09
CA GLN A 39 -16.30 -20.91 -9.82
C GLN A 39 -15.24 -19.81 -9.93
N LEU A 40 -15.28 -19.01 -10.99
CA LEU A 40 -14.38 -17.86 -11.17
C LEU A 40 -14.49 -16.92 -9.97
N GLN A 41 -15.71 -16.52 -9.60
CA GLN A 41 -15.93 -15.60 -8.51
C GLN A 41 -15.34 -16.12 -7.18
N ARG A 42 -15.53 -17.40 -6.88
CA ARG A 42 -15.01 -18.03 -5.65
C ARG A 42 -13.49 -18.13 -5.66
N VAL A 43 -12.89 -18.59 -6.77
CA VAL A 43 -11.43 -18.73 -6.86
C VAL A 43 -10.76 -17.35 -6.90
N PHE A 44 -11.28 -16.40 -7.68
CA PHE A 44 -10.74 -15.05 -7.73
C PHE A 44 -10.77 -14.37 -6.36
N GLN A 45 -11.86 -14.53 -5.60
CA GLN A 45 -11.93 -13.99 -4.24
C GLN A 45 -11.01 -14.71 -3.26
N ALA A 46 -10.83 -16.03 -3.38
CA ALA A 46 -9.89 -16.76 -2.54
C ALA A 46 -8.43 -16.35 -2.80
N GLU A 47 -8.08 -16.08 -4.05
CA GLU A 47 -6.71 -15.75 -4.46
C GLU A 47 -6.37 -14.26 -4.33
N THR A 48 -7.33 -13.36 -4.51
CA THR A 48 -7.10 -11.89 -4.53
C THR A 48 -7.76 -11.13 -3.38
N GLY A 49 -8.64 -11.78 -2.61
CA GLY A 49 -9.48 -11.13 -1.59
C GLY A 49 -10.65 -10.30 -2.15
N LEU A 50 -10.72 -10.07 -3.46
CA LEU A 50 -11.70 -9.20 -4.10
C LEU A 50 -12.71 -9.97 -4.94
N THR A 51 -13.88 -9.37 -5.19
CA THR A 51 -14.77 -9.87 -6.26
C THR A 51 -14.32 -9.31 -7.60
N VAL A 52 -14.52 -10.05 -8.70
CA VAL A 52 -14.17 -9.58 -10.05
C VAL A 52 -14.82 -8.22 -10.34
N ALA A 53 -16.10 -8.07 -9.97
CA ALA A 53 -16.84 -6.82 -10.17
C ALA A 53 -16.30 -5.66 -9.34
N ASN A 54 -15.88 -5.89 -8.09
CA ASN A 54 -15.27 -4.85 -7.25
C ASN A 54 -13.90 -4.45 -7.79
N TYR A 55 -13.07 -5.43 -8.15
CA TYR A 55 -11.75 -5.19 -8.70
C TYR A 55 -11.79 -4.34 -9.98
N VAL A 56 -12.63 -4.72 -10.95
CA VAL A 56 -12.82 -3.94 -12.19
C VAL A 56 -13.31 -2.53 -11.87
N ARG A 57 -14.25 -2.39 -10.93
CA ARG A 57 -14.80 -1.08 -10.55
C ARG A 57 -13.74 -0.19 -9.90
N GLU A 58 -12.92 -0.72 -9.00
CA GLU A 58 -11.86 0.02 -8.31
C GLU A 58 -10.79 0.52 -9.29
N LEU A 59 -10.41 -0.30 -10.28
CA LEU A 59 -9.49 0.12 -11.33
C LEU A 59 -10.08 1.21 -12.21
N LYS A 60 -11.34 1.07 -12.65
CA LYS A 60 -12.05 2.11 -13.42
C LYS A 60 -12.14 3.43 -12.64
N LEU A 61 -12.51 3.37 -11.37
CA LEU A 61 -12.61 4.56 -10.51
C LEU A 61 -11.25 5.21 -10.26
N SER A 62 -10.18 4.42 -10.14
CA SER A 62 -8.81 4.92 -10.01
C SER A 62 -8.32 5.61 -11.28
N GLN A 63 -8.62 5.04 -12.45
CA GLN A 63 -8.34 5.68 -13.73
C GLN A 63 -9.16 6.98 -13.90
N ALA A 64 -10.43 6.98 -13.48
CA ALA A 64 -11.26 8.17 -13.46
C ALA A 64 -10.66 9.26 -12.57
N ALA A 65 -10.16 8.89 -11.39
CA ALA A 65 -9.52 9.81 -10.46
C ALA A 65 -8.25 10.43 -11.06
N GLU A 66 -7.44 9.67 -11.81
CA GLU A 66 -6.31 10.22 -12.56
C GLU A 66 -6.78 11.24 -13.62
N TYR A 67 -7.79 10.92 -14.43
CA TYR A 67 -8.36 11.87 -15.40
C TYR A 67 -8.96 13.12 -14.75
N LEU A 68 -9.58 12.99 -13.58
CA LEU A 68 -10.14 14.12 -12.84
C LEU A 68 -9.06 15.10 -12.35
N LEU A 69 -7.86 14.60 -12.02
CA LEU A 69 -6.74 15.38 -11.49
C LEU A 69 -5.84 15.94 -12.59
N ASP A 70 -5.60 15.17 -13.66
CA ASP A 70 -4.69 15.55 -14.73
C ASP A 70 -5.39 16.39 -15.83
N GLY A 71 -6.72 16.34 -15.89
CA GLY A 71 -7.52 16.88 -16.99
C GLY A 71 -8.59 17.90 -16.58
N LYS A 72 -9.38 18.32 -17.58
CA LYS A 72 -10.49 19.28 -17.44
C LYS A 72 -11.82 18.74 -17.98
N GLU A 73 -11.84 17.49 -18.39
CA GLU A 73 -12.99 16.78 -18.94
C GLU A 73 -14.16 16.82 -17.95
N ARG A 74 -15.39 16.79 -18.47
CA ARG A 74 -16.56 16.78 -17.60
C ARG A 74 -16.67 15.42 -16.91
N VAL A 75 -17.16 15.43 -15.68
CA VAL A 75 -17.33 14.22 -14.87
C VAL A 75 -18.16 13.16 -15.61
N ILE A 76 -19.23 13.58 -16.30
CA ILE A 76 -20.04 12.70 -17.15
C ILE A 76 -19.25 12.07 -18.31
N ASP A 77 -18.37 12.81 -18.97
CA ASP A 77 -17.62 12.30 -20.12
C ASP A 77 -16.61 11.22 -19.66
N ILE A 78 -15.95 11.46 -18.52
CA ILE A 78 -15.07 10.47 -17.87
C ILE A 78 -15.86 9.22 -17.47
N ALA A 79 -17.03 9.39 -16.86
CA ALA A 79 -17.88 8.28 -16.44
C ALA A 79 -18.31 7.40 -17.63
N LEU A 80 -18.81 8.02 -18.70
CA LEU A 80 -19.25 7.31 -19.91
C LEU A 80 -18.07 6.65 -20.62
N GLY A 81 -16.91 7.32 -20.71
CA GLY A 81 -15.70 6.78 -21.33
C GLY A 81 -15.13 5.55 -20.61
N LEU A 82 -15.47 5.35 -19.33
CA LEU A 82 -15.08 4.18 -18.53
C LEU A 82 -16.22 3.14 -18.41
N GLY A 83 -17.31 3.31 -19.18
CA GLY A 83 -18.42 2.36 -19.27
C GLY A 83 -19.37 2.39 -18.08
N PHE A 84 -19.51 3.52 -17.37
CA PHE A 84 -20.61 3.72 -16.42
C PHE A 84 -21.87 4.17 -17.14
N ASN A 85 -23.04 3.68 -16.71
CA ASN A 85 -24.32 3.99 -17.36
C ASN A 85 -24.85 5.40 -17.05
N SER A 86 -24.40 6.02 -15.96
CA SER A 86 -24.82 7.37 -15.57
C SER A 86 -23.82 8.03 -14.61
N GLU A 87 -23.78 9.36 -14.62
CA GLU A 87 -22.99 10.16 -13.68
C GLU A 87 -23.42 9.94 -12.22
N ILE A 88 -24.69 9.65 -11.97
CA ILE A 88 -25.22 9.37 -10.62
C ILE A 88 -24.62 8.06 -10.08
N SER A 89 -24.64 6.99 -10.89
CA SER A 89 -24.04 5.71 -10.51
C SER A 89 -22.54 5.86 -10.30
N PHE A 90 -21.87 6.57 -11.20
CA PHE A 90 -20.44 6.86 -11.09
C PHE A 90 -20.11 7.62 -9.81
N SER A 91 -20.79 8.74 -9.55
CA SER A 91 -20.53 9.59 -8.39
C SER A 91 -20.76 8.88 -7.06
N ARG A 92 -21.78 8.00 -6.98
CA ARG A 92 -22.02 7.16 -5.80
C ARG A 92 -20.87 6.19 -5.57
N SER A 93 -20.46 5.45 -6.60
CA SER A 93 -19.35 4.49 -6.49
C SER A 93 -18.01 5.19 -6.22
N PHE A 94 -17.77 6.34 -6.84
CA PHE A 94 -16.59 7.16 -6.61
C PHE A 94 -16.53 7.65 -5.16
N LYS A 95 -17.63 8.19 -4.63
CA LYS A 95 -17.71 8.62 -3.23
C LYS A 95 -17.55 7.45 -2.26
N GLN A 96 -18.07 6.27 -2.58
CA GLN A 96 -17.89 5.09 -1.75
C GLN A 96 -16.43 4.66 -1.65
N MET A 97 -15.67 4.77 -2.75
CA MET A 97 -14.26 4.39 -2.79
C MET A 97 -13.34 5.45 -2.19
N PHE A 98 -13.54 6.72 -2.53
CA PHE A 98 -12.62 7.81 -2.18
C PHE A 98 -13.09 8.69 -1.01
N GLY A 99 -14.27 8.44 -0.45
CA GLY A 99 -14.89 9.26 0.59
C GLY A 99 -15.40 10.63 0.13
N ALA A 100 -15.05 11.07 -1.08
CA ALA A 100 -15.41 12.36 -1.66
C ALA A 100 -16.06 12.21 -3.03
N SER A 101 -16.94 13.14 -3.41
CA SER A 101 -17.48 13.18 -4.79
C SER A 101 -16.40 13.49 -5.82
N PRO A 102 -16.58 13.13 -7.11
CA PRO A 102 -15.62 13.43 -8.18
C PRO A 102 -15.16 14.89 -8.22
N SER A 103 -16.11 15.82 -8.08
CA SER A 103 -15.84 17.26 -8.07
C SER A 103 -15.06 17.72 -6.84
N GLN A 104 -15.35 17.15 -5.67
CA GLN A 104 -14.60 17.42 -4.44
C GLN A 104 -13.17 16.87 -4.53
N TYR A 105 -13.00 15.67 -5.08
CA TYR A 105 -11.70 15.05 -5.29
C TYR A 105 -10.83 15.87 -6.25
N ARG A 106 -11.40 16.29 -7.39
CA ARG A 106 -10.74 17.23 -8.31
C ARG A 106 -10.32 18.53 -7.62
N LYS A 107 -11.23 19.13 -6.84
CA LYS A 107 -10.95 20.39 -6.13
C LYS A 107 -9.84 20.22 -5.08
N ALA A 108 -9.80 19.06 -4.41
CA ALA A 108 -8.76 18.77 -3.43
C ALA A 108 -7.38 18.64 -4.09
N GLY A 109 -7.32 18.14 -5.33
CA GLY A 109 -6.07 18.04 -6.09
C GLY A 109 -5.09 16.98 -5.55
N LYS A 110 -5.56 16.05 -4.72
CA LYS A 110 -4.72 15.04 -4.03
C LYS A 110 -4.91 13.65 -4.62
N ARG A 111 -3.82 12.90 -4.78
CA ARG A 111 -3.85 11.49 -5.21
C ARG A 111 -3.97 10.58 -3.99
N VAL A 112 -5.20 10.34 -3.54
CA VAL A 112 -5.49 9.45 -2.40
C VAL A 112 -6.39 8.32 -2.85
N GLY A 113 -6.08 7.11 -2.41
CA GLY A 113 -6.89 5.90 -2.59
C GLY A 113 -6.77 5.24 -3.96
N LEU A 114 -5.81 5.61 -4.80
CA LEU A 114 -5.74 5.11 -6.18
C LEU A 114 -5.26 3.66 -6.19
N ARG A 115 -6.07 2.74 -6.69
CA ARG A 115 -5.71 1.32 -6.84
C ARG A 115 -4.98 1.11 -8.16
N LYS A 116 -3.87 0.38 -8.12
CA LYS A 116 -3.11 -0.02 -9.31
C LYS A 116 -3.43 -1.47 -9.68
N PRO A 117 -3.30 -1.84 -10.96
CA PRO A 117 -3.53 -3.21 -11.38
C PRO A 117 -2.71 -4.20 -10.56
N ILE A 118 -3.37 -5.13 -9.88
CA ILE A 118 -2.72 -6.30 -9.26
C ILE A 118 -1.74 -6.91 -10.26
N GLN A 119 -0.49 -7.04 -9.84
CA GLN A 119 0.54 -7.70 -10.63
C GLN A 119 0.92 -9.04 -10.01
N VAL A 120 1.40 -9.93 -10.86
CA VAL A 120 1.97 -11.22 -10.46
C VAL A 120 3.41 -10.98 -10.06
N SER A 121 3.74 -11.29 -8.80
CA SER A 121 5.12 -11.27 -8.35
C SER A 121 5.74 -12.66 -8.42
N ASP A 122 6.81 -12.78 -9.21
CA ASP A 122 7.68 -13.94 -9.14
C ASP A 122 8.71 -13.76 -8.04
N MET A 123 8.40 -14.29 -6.87
CA MET A 123 9.25 -14.25 -5.68
C MET A 123 10.34 -15.31 -5.84
N THR A 124 11.23 -15.14 -6.81
CA THR A 124 12.37 -16.03 -7.04
C THR A 124 13.51 -15.63 -6.10
N SER A 125 13.65 -16.34 -4.98
CA SER A 125 14.95 -16.50 -4.33
C SER A 125 15.59 -17.79 -4.84
N ALA A 126 16.89 -17.78 -5.11
CA ALA A 126 17.61 -18.93 -5.67
C ALA A 126 17.60 -20.19 -4.76
N ALA A 127 17.07 -20.09 -3.54
CA ALA A 127 17.07 -21.16 -2.54
C ALA A 127 15.68 -21.75 -2.25
N GLU A 128 14.58 -21.09 -2.61
CA GLU A 128 13.23 -21.53 -2.25
C GLU A 128 12.32 -21.61 -3.48
N LYS A 129 11.61 -22.73 -3.63
CA LYS A 129 10.68 -22.96 -4.74
C LYS A 129 9.62 -21.85 -4.78
N GLY A 130 9.74 -20.95 -5.75
CA GLY A 130 8.91 -19.75 -5.92
C GLY A 130 7.42 -19.98 -5.65
N VAL A 131 6.88 -19.11 -4.79
CA VAL A 131 5.44 -18.93 -4.60
C VAL A 131 5.10 -17.63 -5.32
N LEU A 132 4.38 -17.73 -6.44
CA LEU A 132 3.80 -16.56 -7.05
C LEU A 132 2.71 -16.01 -6.12
N SER A 133 2.70 -14.69 -5.93
CA SER A 133 1.65 -14.00 -5.17
C SER A 133 1.11 -12.81 -5.97
N PHE A 134 -0.11 -12.42 -5.63
CA PHE A 134 -0.74 -11.22 -6.15
C PHE A 134 -0.40 -10.08 -5.21
N VAL A 135 0.25 -9.04 -5.73
CA VAL A 135 0.59 -7.85 -4.94
C VAL A 135 -0.30 -6.70 -5.37
N GLU A 136 -0.97 -6.11 -4.39
CA GLU A 136 -1.78 -4.91 -4.56
C GLU A 136 -0.94 -3.69 -4.18
N VAL A 137 -0.95 -2.69 -5.06
CA VAL A 137 -0.32 -1.39 -4.83
C VAL A 137 -1.36 -0.29 -4.89
N ARG A 138 -1.33 0.61 -3.91
CA ARG A 138 -2.16 1.81 -3.85
C ARG A 138 -1.28 3.06 -3.92
N ILE A 139 -1.77 4.15 -4.50
CA ILE A 139 -1.12 5.46 -4.41
C ILE A 139 -1.89 6.36 -3.45
N ASP A 140 -1.20 6.83 -2.42
CA ASP A 140 -1.74 7.71 -1.39
C ASP A 140 -0.82 8.91 -1.14
N GLU A 141 -1.41 10.10 -1.10
CA GLU A 141 -0.76 11.31 -0.62
C GLU A 141 -1.09 11.52 0.87
N ARG A 142 -0.04 11.68 1.69
CA ARG A 142 -0.18 12.03 3.11
C ARG A 142 0.26 13.46 3.34
N GLU A 143 -0.51 14.20 4.13
CA GLU A 143 -0.11 15.51 4.63
C GLU A 143 1.06 15.38 5.62
N SER A 144 1.69 16.50 5.98
CA SER A 144 2.75 16.48 6.99
C SER A 144 2.20 16.07 8.35
N PHE A 145 2.92 15.20 9.06
CA PHE A 145 2.55 14.70 10.38
C PHE A 145 3.78 14.51 11.27
N LEU A 146 3.55 14.36 12.57
CA LEU A 146 4.60 14.17 13.56
C LEU A 146 4.64 12.71 14.03
N VAL A 147 5.85 12.21 14.25
CA VAL A 147 6.10 10.92 14.88
C VAL A 147 6.88 11.16 16.16
N LYS A 148 6.39 10.64 17.29
CA LYS A 148 7.14 10.64 18.56
C LYS A 148 7.66 9.23 18.80
N GLY A 149 8.98 9.07 18.94
CA GLY A 149 9.59 7.75 18.94
C GLY A 149 11.07 7.72 19.34
N MET A 150 11.65 6.54 19.17
CA MET A 150 13.07 6.29 19.29
C MET A 150 13.68 6.04 17.91
N THR A 151 14.98 6.28 17.78
CA THR A 151 15.71 6.06 16.53
C THR A 151 16.96 5.23 16.77
N SER A 152 17.34 4.42 15.78
CA SER A 152 18.58 3.66 15.73
C SER A 152 19.08 3.57 14.29
N GLU A 153 20.40 3.51 14.13
CA GLU A 153 21.02 3.24 12.83
C GLU A 153 20.88 1.75 12.49
N ILE A 154 20.41 1.49 11.28
CA ILE A 154 20.25 0.17 10.67
C ILE A 154 20.97 0.13 9.33
N SER A 155 21.20 -1.08 8.85
CA SER A 155 21.61 -1.29 7.46
C SER A 155 20.36 -1.54 6.59
N GLY A 156 20.36 -1.02 5.35
CA GLY A 156 19.18 -1.04 4.49
C GLY A 156 18.72 -2.42 3.99
N LEU A 157 17.58 -2.42 3.29
CA LEU A 157 16.93 -3.62 2.74
C LEU A 157 17.86 -4.50 1.87
N PHE A 158 18.74 -3.86 1.10
CA PHE A 158 19.73 -4.50 0.22
C PHE A 158 21.11 -4.63 0.86
N SER A 159 21.27 -4.27 2.14
CA SER A 159 22.54 -4.45 2.82
C SER A 159 22.86 -5.93 3.03
N LEU A 160 24.16 -6.24 2.96
CA LEU A 160 24.72 -7.57 3.24
C LEU A 160 24.67 -7.91 4.75
N THR A 161 24.45 -6.92 5.61
CA THR A 161 24.30 -7.08 7.07
C THR A 161 22.82 -7.28 7.44
N GLN A 162 22.52 -8.34 8.21
CA GLN A 162 21.16 -8.65 8.69
C GLN A 162 20.83 -7.94 10.02
N ASP A 163 21.46 -6.81 10.32
CA ASP A 163 21.27 -6.12 11.61
C ASP A 163 19.84 -5.62 11.82
N PHE A 164 19.08 -5.41 10.73
CA PHE A 164 17.66 -5.07 10.76
C PHE A 164 16.84 -6.07 11.60
N ALA A 165 17.08 -7.38 11.41
CA ALA A 165 16.30 -8.45 12.06
C ALA A 165 16.50 -8.49 13.58
N GLU A 166 17.59 -7.90 14.09
CA GLU A 166 17.88 -7.84 15.53
C GLU A 166 17.59 -6.45 16.11
N LYS A 167 18.06 -5.39 15.45
CA LYS A 167 17.98 -4.01 15.96
C LYS A 167 16.56 -3.47 15.97
N VAL A 168 15.76 -3.75 14.95
CA VAL A 168 14.39 -3.21 14.85
C VAL A 168 13.50 -3.79 15.95
N PRO A 169 13.41 -5.11 16.18
CA PRO A 169 12.65 -5.66 17.30
C PRO A 169 13.12 -5.10 18.66
N GLN A 170 14.43 -4.97 18.88
CA GLN A 170 14.97 -4.39 20.12
C GLN A 170 14.60 -2.91 20.31
N LEU A 171 14.49 -2.12 19.21
CA LEU A 171 14.03 -0.73 19.28
C LEU A 171 12.54 -0.68 19.63
N TRP A 172 11.72 -1.53 19.02
CA TRP A 172 10.30 -1.67 19.34
C TRP A 172 10.06 -2.07 20.79
N SER A 173 10.76 -3.10 21.31
CA SER A 173 10.62 -3.49 22.73
C SER A 173 11.02 -2.38 23.70
N ARG A 174 11.99 -1.52 23.35
CA ARG A 174 12.35 -0.34 24.16
C ARG A 174 11.28 0.73 24.11
N LEU A 175 10.67 0.96 22.95
CA LEU A 175 9.56 1.91 22.81
C LEU A 175 8.36 1.46 23.65
N GLU A 176 7.99 0.18 23.59
CA GLU A 176 6.89 -0.40 24.35
C GLU A 176 7.06 -0.24 25.88
N GLN A 177 8.30 -0.24 26.38
CA GLN A 177 8.59 0.02 27.80
C GLN A 177 8.40 1.48 28.21
N GLU A 178 8.47 2.42 27.27
CA GLU A 178 8.39 3.87 27.52
C GLU A 178 7.04 4.48 27.13
N VAL A 179 6.15 3.70 26.49
CA VAL A 179 4.79 4.07 26.10
C VAL A 179 3.79 3.34 26.99
N THR A 180 2.99 4.09 27.74
CA THR A 180 1.83 3.50 28.43
C THR A 180 0.69 3.41 27.43
N ILE A 181 0.40 2.22 26.91
CA ILE A 181 -0.69 2.00 25.95
C ILE A 181 -2.02 2.25 26.69
N PRO A 182 -2.77 3.33 26.38
CA PRO A 182 -4.10 3.51 26.94
C PRO A 182 -5.00 2.38 26.42
N ASN A 183 -5.96 1.93 27.24
CA ASN A 183 -6.94 0.90 26.81
C ASN A 183 -7.78 1.32 25.58
N ASP A 184 -7.80 2.62 25.26
CA ASP A 184 -8.45 3.15 24.08
C ASP A 184 -7.46 3.24 22.91
N ASN A 185 -7.88 2.68 21.77
CA ASN A 185 -7.25 2.51 20.46
C ASN A 185 -6.70 3.79 19.77
N VAL A 186 -6.04 4.69 20.50
CA VAL A 186 -5.70 6.03 20.00
C VAL A 186 -4.32 6.08 19.33
N LEU A 187 -3.40 5.17 19.66
CA LEU A 187 -2.02 5.23 19.17
C LEU A 187 -1.83 4.33 17.96
N GLN A 188 -1.42 4.93 16.84
CA GLN A 188 -0.98 4.22 15.65
C GLN A 188 0.54 4.08 15.68
N PHE A 189 1.01 2.84 15.87
CA PHE A 189 2.43 2.54 15.77
C PHE A 189 2.89 2.59 14.32
N ILE A 190 4.04 3.22 14.10
CA ILE A 190 4.62 3.42 12.78
C ILE A 190 6.13 3.26 12.84
N GLY A 191 6.67 2.47 11.92
CA GLY A 191 8.09 2.44 11.60
C GLY A 191 8.40 3.47 10.53
N VAL A 192 9.52 4.17 10.64
CA VAL A 192 9.95 5.15 9.63
C VAL A 192 11.38 4.87 9.25
N VAL A 193 11.62 4.68 7.94
CA VAL A 193 12.95 4.57 7.36
C VAL A 193 13.31 5.94 6.79
N ASP A 194 14.23 6.64 7.45
CA ASP A 194 14.72 7.94 7.00
C ASP A 194 15.89 7.76 6.03
N LEU A 195 15.61 7.95 4.75
CA LEU A 195 16.59 7.89 3.66
C LEU A 195 17.15 9.29 3.30
N THR A 196 16.71 10.35 3.97
CA THR A 196 17.14 11.73 3.65
C THR A 196 18.62 11.98 3.96
N GLN A 197 19.21 11.17 4.83
CA GLN A 197 20.61 11.27 5.27
C GLN A 197 21.45 10.04 4.93
N SER A 198 20.89 9.06 4.21
CA SER A 198 21.58 7.80 3.94
C SER A 198 22.83 8.02 3.09
N CYS A 199 23.90 7.28 3.38
CA CYS A 199 25.06 7.22 2.50
C CYS A 199 24.74 6.37 1.26
N PHE A 200 25.39 6.67 0.13
CA PHE A 200 25.18 5.94 -1.14
C PHE A 200 25.47 4.43 -1.06
N ASP A 201 26.19 3.98 -0.03
CA ASP A 201 26.50 2.56 0.21
C ASP A 201 25.40 1.81 0.99
N GLY A 202 24.28 2.46 1.31
CA GLY A 202 23.16 1.87 2.05
C GLY A 202 23.44 1.70 3.55
N THR A 203 24.50 2.32 4.05
CA THR A 203 24.82 2.40 5.48
C THR A 203 24.29 3.70 6.09
N ASN A 204 24.19 3.74 7.43
CA ASN A 204 23.68 4.89 8.20
C ASN A 204 22.23 5.28 7.90
N ILE A 205 21.37 4.30 7.64
CA ILE A 205 19.93 4.55 7.53
C ILE A 205 19.37 4.68 8.95
N HIS A 206 18.63 5.75 9.22
CA HIS A 206 17.99 5.94 10.51
C HIS A 206 16.59 5.32 10.49
N TYR A 207 16.42 4.24 11.26
CA TYR A 207 15.11 3.69 11.53
C TYR A 207 14.51 4.35 12.76
N TRP A 208 13.24 4.70 12.70
CA TRP A 208 12.46 5.16 13.83
C TRP A 208 11.34 4.18 14.15
N ALA A 209 11.25 3.78 15.42
CA ALA A 209 10.05 3.16 15.97
C ALA A 209 9.30 4.24 16.75
N GLY A 210 8.05 4.51 16.40
CA GLY A 210 7.30 5.56 17.06
C GLY A 210 5.79 5.41 16.95
N VAL A 211 5.12 6.41 17.49
CA VAL A 211 3.68 6.61 17.34
C VAL A 211 3.41 7.85 16.51
N GLU A 212 2.47 7.74 15.60
CA GLU A 212 1.95 8.87 14.85
C GLU A 212 1.08 9.75 15.74
N LEU A 213 1.31 11.06 15.68
CA LEU A 213 0.53 12.04 16.41
C LEU A 213 -0.60 12.58 15.52
N HIS A 214 -1.84 12.30 15.92
CA HIS A 214 -3.04 12.83 15.27
C HIS A 214 -3.49 14.13 15.95
N ASP A 215 -4.17 15.02 15.22
CA ASP A 215 -4.63 16.35 15.67
C ASP A 215 -5.46 16.34 16.99
N GLY A 216 -6.02 15.19 17.37
CA GLY A 216 -6.77 15.02 18.62
C GLY A 216 -5.90 14.85 19.88
N ILE A 217 -4.58 14.65 19.74
CA ILE A 217 -3.68 14.38 20.86
C ILE A 217 -2.82 15.63 21.12
N SER A 218 -3.10 16.33 22.22
CA SER A 218 -2.33 17.53 22.58
C SER A 218 -0.98 17.17 23.22
N ILE A 219 0.08 17.94 22.94
CA ILE A 219 1.44 17.77 23.50
C ILE A 219 1.47 17.54 25.04
N PRO A 220 0.64 18.22 25.86
CA PRO A 220 0.58 17.97 27.31
C PRO A 220 0.04 16.59 27.70
N GLN A 221 -0.86 16.00 26.90
CA GLN A 221 -1.37 14.63 27.10
C GLN A 221 -0.32 13.60 26.67
N LEU A 222 0.52 13.94 25.69
CA LEU A 222 1.64 13.11 25.25
C LEU A 222 2.72 12.97 26.32
N SER A 223 3.07 14.02 27.08
CA SER A 223 4.05 13.91 28.18
C SER A 223 3.59 12.99 29.31
N SER A 224 2.27 12.82 29.50
CA SER A 224 1.72 11.87 30.49
C SER A 224 1.61 10.42 29.98
N ILE A 225 1.51 10.21 28.67
CA ILE A 225 1.33 8.89 28.03
C ILE A 225 2.67 8.33 27.52
N ILE A 226 3.59 9.22 27.15
CA ILE A 226 4.82 8.94 26.42
C ILE A 226 5.97 9.75 27.00
N SER A 227 7.00 9.03 27.48
CA SER A 227 8.23 9.55 28.08
C SER A 227 8.85 10.75 27.34
N ASP A 228 9.39 11.70 28.11
CA ASP A 228 10.18 12.85 27.60
C ASP A 228 11.50 12.43 26.94
N ARG A 229 11.88 11.16 27.08
CA ARG A 229 13.07 10.57 26.45
C ARG A 229 12.89 10.32 24.95
N LEU A 230 11.66 10.35 24.44
CA LEU A 230 11.39 10.13 23.03
C LEU A 230 11.63 11.40 22.22
N LYS A 231 12.18 11.22 21.02
CA LYS A 231 12.43 12.29 20.06
C LYS A 231 11.17 12.51 19.19
N VAL A 232 11.09 13.68 18.57
CA VAL A 232 10.04 14.02 17.60
C VAL A 232 10.66 14.13 16.21
N LEU A 233 10.06 13.44 15.25
CA LEU A 233 10.36 13.52 13.83
C LEU A 233 9.18 14.19 13.11
N THR A 234 9.46 15.13 12.22
CA THR A 234 8.46 15.73 11.34
C THR A 234 8.57 15.08 9.97
N ILE A 235 7.51 14.42 9.52
CA ILE A 235 7.44 13.84 8.18
C ILE A 235 6.75 14.86 7.27
N PRO A 236 7.41 15.33 6.20
CA PRO A 236 6.80 16.28 5.28
C PRO A 236 5.71 15.59 4.45
N LYS A 237 4.85 16.42 3.84
CA LYS A 237 3.87 15.96 2.86
C LYS A 237 4.57 15.19 1.73
N GLN A 238 4.12 13.96 1.47
CA GLN A 238 4.69 13.07 0.45
C GLN A 238 3.60 12.25 -0.23
N THR A 239 3.84 11.87 -1.48
CA THR A 239 3.04 10.87 -2.20
C THR A 239 3.74 9.52 -2.09
N TYR A 240 2.97 8.48 -1.85
CA TYR A 240 3.46 7.14 -1.55
C TYR A 240 2.86 6.11 -2.49
N ALA A 241 3.67 5.14 -2.88
CA ALA A 241 3.21 3.84 -3.32
C ALA A 241 3.13 2.95 -2.08
N VAL A 242 1.93 2.48 -1.78
CA VAL A 242 1.60 1.66 -0.62
C VAL A 242 1.47 0.22 -1.07
N VAL A 243 2.36 -0.62 -0.57
CA VAL A 243 2.39 -2.06 -0.84
C VAL A 243 1.86 -2.79 0.37
N LYS A 244 0.85 -3.63 0.16
CA LYS A 244 0.37 -4.52 1.21
C LYS A 244 1.27 -5.76 1.28
N HIS A 245 1.79 -6.06 2.47
CA HIS A 245 2.50 -7.31 2.75
C HIS A 245 1.60 -8.21 3.60
N CYS A 246 1.52 -9.49 3.22
CA CYS A 246 0.79 -10.53 3.94
C CYS A 246 1.74 -11.68 4.25
N GLY A 247 1.76 -12.11 5.50
CA GLY A 247 2.60 -13.18 6.01
C GLY A 247 3.70 -12.68 6.97
N PRO A 248 4.60 -13.59 7.38
CA PRO A 248 5.64 -13.28 8.35
C PRO A 248 6.61 -12.21 7.84
N ILE A 249 7.03 -11.32 8.75
CA ILE A 249 7.89 -10.15 8.46
C ILE A 249 9.22 -10.52 7.80
N GLU A 250 9.72 -11.74 8.01
CA GLU A 250 10.92 -12.27 7.37
C GLU A 250 10.80 -12.27 5.84
N ASN A 251 9.57 -12.40 5.32
CA ASN A 251 9.29 -12.39 3.90
C ASN A 251 9.11 -10.98 3.32
N LEU A 252 9.07 -9.93 4.15
CA LEU A 252 8.89 -8.55 3.69
C LEU A 252 9.96 -8.15 2.68
N ARG A 253 11.21 -8.60 2.89
CA ARG A 253 12.32 -8.34 1.97
C ARG A 253 12.00 -8.79 0.55
N HIS A 254 11.36 -9.94 0.41
CA HIS A 254 10.98 -10.46 -0.90
C HIS A 254 9.92 -9.53 -1.53
N THR A 255 8.87 -9.15 -0.80
CA THR A 255 7.81 -8.26 -1.30
C THR A 255 8.38 -6.93 -1.78
N LEU A 256 9.28 -6.35 -1.00
CA LEU A 256 9.92 -5.09 -1.34
C LEU A 256 10.91 -5.22 -2.50
N SER A 257 11.66 -6.32 -2.57
CA SER A 257 12.56 -6.60 -3.70
C SER A 257 11.77 -6.68 -5.01
N TRP A 258 10.65 -7.41 -5.02
CA TRP A 258 9.79 -7.46 -6.20
C TRP A 258 9.25 -6.06 -6.56
N PHE A 259 8.76 -5.32 -5.55
CA PHE A 259 8.19 -3.99 -5.74
C PHE A 259 9.19 -3.03 -6.40
N VAL A 260 10.41 -2.94 -5.86
CA VAL A 260 11.45 -2.03 -6.36
C VAL A 260 11.98 -2.47 -7.73
N LEU A 261 12.15 -3.78 -7.96
CA LEU A 261 12.79 -4.28 -9.19
C LEU A 261 11.83 -4.47 -10.36
N ASN A 262 10.53 -4.66 -10.12
CA ASN A 262 9.56 -5.02 -11.16
C ASN A 262 8.42 -4.00 -11.27
N TRP A 263 7.77 -3.68 -10.16
CA TRP A 263 6.60 -2.81 -10.18
C TRP A 263 6.99 -1.35 -10.41
N LEU A 264 7.89 -0.81 -9.58
CA LEU A 264 8.26 0.60 -9.61
C LEU A 264 8.77 1.06 -10.99
N PRO A 265 9.68 0.35 -11.68
CA PRO A 265 10.18 0.76 -13.00
C PRO A 265 9.11 0.81 -14.10
N SER A 266 8.02 0.03 -13.96
CA SER A 266 6.93 -0.04 -14.95
C SER A 266 5.68 0.75 -14.53
N SER A 267 5.70 1.38 -13.36
CA SER A 267 4.52 2.00 -12.72
C SER A 267 4.13 3.38 -13.28
N GLY A 268 5.03 4.05 -14.01
CA GLY A 268 4.90 5.47 -14.35
C GLY A 268 5.24 6.41 -13.18
N TYR A 269 5.82 5.89 -12.11
CA TYR A 269 6.33 6.63 -10.97
C TYR A 269 7.82 6.36 -10.77
N ARG A 270 8.51 7.26 -10.07
CA ARG A 270 9.90 7.13 -9.65
C ARG A 270 9.98 7.23 -8.13
N GLY A 271 10.73 6.33 -7.51
CA GLY A 271 11.09 6.44 -6.09
C GLY A 271 11.94 7.69 -5.82
N VAL A 272 11.80 8.27 -4.64
CA VAL A 272 12.61 9.41 -4.20
C VAL A 272 13.15 9.14 -2.81
N ASP A 273 14.32 9.70 -2.52
CA ASP A 273 14.85 9.67 -1.16
C ASP A 273 13.94 10.52 -0.26
N GLY A 274 13.45 9.91 0.81
CA GLY A 274 12.42 10.49 1.67
C GLY A 274 12.21 9.65 2.91
N TYR A 275 10.98 9.65 3.42
CA TYR A 275 10.61 8.88 4.60
C TYR A 275 9.72 7.71 4.20
N GLU A 276 10.26 6.50 4.18
CA GLU A 276 9.46 5.29 3.97
C GLU A 276 8.74 4.93 5.26
N LEU A 277 7.51 4.40 5.17
CA LEU A 277 6.69 4.12 6.34
C LEU A 277 6.30 2.64 6.42
N GLU A 278 6.41 2.08 7.62
CA GLU A 278 5.91 0.77 7.98
C GLU A 278 4.70 0.97 8.89
N VAL A 279 3.50 0.69 8.38
CA VAL A 279 2.25 0.87 9.11
C VAL A 279 1.69 -0.48 9.49
N TYR A 280 1.53 -0.69 10.79
CA TYR A 280 1.03 -1.95 11.35
C TYR A 280 -0.39 -1.79 11.88
N PRO A 281 -1.27 -2.78 11.67
CA PRO A 281 -2.59 -2.78 12.28
C PRO A 281 -2.50 -2.97 13.80
N PHE A 282 -3.58 -2.61 14.49
CA PHE A 282 -3.69 -2.89 15.92
C PHE A 282 -3.60 -4.40 16.20
N GLY A 283 -2.78 -4.79 17.16
CA GLY A 283 -2.56 -6.19 17.51
C GLY A 283 -1.72 -6.97 16.48
N TYR A 284 -0.95 -6.29 15.63
CA TYR A 284 -0.04 -6.90 14.67
C TYR A 284 0.91 -7.92 15.33
N GLN A 285 1.01 -9.11 14.73
CA GLN A 285 1.89 -10.19 15.18
C GLN A 285 2.90 -10.50 14.07
N ALA A 286 4.14 -10.03 14.22
CA ALA A 286 5.12 -10.01 13.13
C ALA A 286 5.43 -11.37 12.49
N HIS A 287 5.31 -12.47 13.25
CA HIS A 287 5.63 -13.82 12.79
C HIS A 287 4.40 -14.66 12.43
N ALA A 288 3.19 -14.09 12.51
CA ALA A 288 1.97 -14.82 12.19
C ALA A 288 1.86 -15.04 10.67
N SER A 289 1.32 -16.18 10.27
CA SER A 289 1.14 -16.50 8.84
C SER A 289 0.12 -15.61 8.14
N ASP A 290 -0.80 -15.02 8.91
CA ASP A 290 -1.85 -14.10 8.48
C ASP A 290 -1.55 -12.65 8.91
N ALA A 291 -0.30 -12.35 9.31
CA ALA A 291 0.12 -10.99 9.60
C ALA A 291 -0.05 -10.11 8.36
N GLU A 292 -0.58 -8.90 8.55
CA GLU A 292 -0.74 -7.94 7.46
C GLU A 292 -0.15 -6.59 7.86
N MET A 293 0.59 -5.96 6.96
CA MET A 293 1.09 -4.60 7.15
C MET A 293 1.15 -3.84 5.83
N GLU A 294 1.26 -2.52 5.90
CA GLU A 294 1.45 -1.66 4.73
C GLU A 294 2.86 -1.05 4.75
N TYR A 295 3.56 -1.13 3.62
CA TYR A 295 4.84 -0.46 3.39
C TYR A 295 4.65 0.69 2.40
N TRP A 296 5.08 1.90 2.78
CA TRP A 296 4.82 3.12 2.04
C TRP A 296 6.14 3.66 1.50
N VAL A 297 6.33 3.57 0.18
CA VAL A 297 7.54 4.05 -0.51
C VAL A 297 7.25 5.43 -1.12
N PRO A 298 8.02 6.48 -0.77
CA PRO A 298 7.83 7.81 -1.32
C PRO A 298 8.15 7.83 -2.82
N ILE A 299 7.25 8.42 -3.60
CA ILE A 299 7.30 8.44 -5.05
C ILE A 299 6.89 9.81 -5.61
N ILE A 300 7.35 10.09 -6.82
CA ILE A 300 6.84 11.17 -7.67
C ILE A 300 6.40 10.58 -9.01
N LYS A 301 5.43 11.23 -9.67
CA LYS A 301 5.01 10.84 -11.02
C LYS A 301 6.14 11.15 -12.00
N SER A 302 6.52 10.18 -12.83
CA SER A 302 7.57 10.30 -13.85
C SER A 302 7.10 11.10 -15.06
#